data_AF-A0A2G5TUQ8-F1
#
_entry.id   AF-A0A2G5TUQ8-F1
#
_cell.length_a   1.000
_cell.length_b   1.000
_cell.length_c   1.000
_cell.angle_alpha   90.00
_cell.angle_beta   90.00
_cell.angle_gamma   90.00
#
_symmetry.space_group_name_H-M   'P 1'
#
loop_
_entity.id
_entity.type
_entity.pdbx_description
1 polymer ?
#
loop_
_entity_poly.entity_id
_entity_poly.type
_entity_poly.pdbx_seq_one_letter_code
_entity_poly.pdbx_strand_id
1 'polypeptide(L)'
;MDHLLNMKNPKHFDGEGQQSPPVASNDPESELCGVESFFKIHILRKNDKSSADKSNGQMKSMEFLLQMSRSIILTEPGANVFCDYIVALMKSHNPFTKKETIVSISIEGGDNSGYFGTKFQPIEEVSSRDIIRCVLHSNNILNEEIPRATVTFMYFNSDSTQ
;
A
#
# COMPACT_ATOMS: atom_id res chain seq x y z
N MET A 1 58.79 65.30 -21.27
CA MET A 1 59.05 64.23 -22.26
C MET A 1 58.83 62.93 -21.53
N ASP A 2 57.60 62.42 -21.45
CA ASP A 2 56.94 61.62 -22.50
C ASP A 2 57.74 60.33 -22.75
N HIS A 3 57.23 59.10 -22.70
CA HIS A 3 55.88 58.58 -22.85
C HIS A 3 55.95 57.04 -22.69
N LEU A 4 54.77 56.39 -22.61
CA LEU A 4 54.43 55.04 -23.12
C LEU A 4 54.59 53.78 -22.24
N LEU A 5 53.40 53.31 -21.85
CA LEU A 5 52.98 51.90 -21.77
C LEU A 5 53.33 51.11 -23.05
N ASN A 6 53.70 49.82 -22.97
CA ASN A 6 52.82 48.67 -23.27
C ASN A 6 53.58 47.33 -23.44
N MET A 7 52.95 46.26 -22.92
CA MET A 7 52.97 44.84 -23.35
C MET A 7 54.27 44.01 -23.47
N LYS A 8 54.37 42.97 -22.62
CA LYS A 8 54.68 41.59 -23.05
C LYS A 8 54.24 40.55 -22.01
N ASN A 9 53.23 39.76 -22.34
CA ASN A 9 53.06 38.37 -21.85
C ASN A 9 53.80 37.44 -22.86
N PRO A 10 54.02 36.13 -22.65
CA PRO A 10 53.64 35.26 -21.52
C PRO A 10 54.82 34.37 -21.04
N LYS A 11 54.62 33.60 -19.95
CA LYS A 11 55.11 32.21 -19.85
C LYS A 11 54.56 31.49 -18.60
N HIS A 12 53.92 30.37 -18.90
CA HIS A 12 53.80 29.11 -18.15
C HIS A 12 53.18 29.08 -16.75
N PHE A 13 51.99 28.46 -16.75
CA PHE A 13 51.48 27.48 -15.80
C PHE A 13 52.54 26.67 -15.05
N ASP A 14 52.39 26.63 -13.72
CA ASP A 14 52.39 25.45 -12.84
C ASP A 14 51.59 25.94 -11.61
N GLY A 15 50.33 25.56 -11.42
CA GLY A 15 49.94 24.27 -10.86
C GLY A 15 50.05 24.32 -9.34
N GLU A 16 48.97 24.69 -8.64
CA GLU A 16 48.54 24.12 -7.35
C GLU A 16 47.10 24.59 -7.07
N GLY A 17 46.23 23.62 -6.75
CA GLY A 17 44.78 23.78 -6.75
C GLY A 17 44.26 24.64 -5.60
N GLN A 18 43.35 25.54 -5.92
CA GLN A 18 42.31 26.02 -5.01
C GLN A 18 40.97 25.58 -5.57
N GLN A 19 40.56 24.35 -5.24
CA GLN A 19 39.16 23.94 -5.34
C GLN A 19 38.38 24.82 -4.37
N SER A 20 37.49 25.65 -4.91
CA SER A 20 36.42 26.26 -4.13
C SER A 20 35.64 25.16 -3.41
N PRO A 21 35.19 25.36 -2.15
CA PRO A 21 34.32 24.38 -1.52
C PRO A 21 33.09 24.19 -2.40
N PRO A 22 32.60 22.95 -2.59
CA PRO A 22 31.38 22.74 -3.34
C PRO A 22 30.28 23.51 -2.61
N VAL A 23 29.69 24.49 -3.30
CA VAL A 23 28.46 25.13 -2.86
C VAL A 23 27.47 23.98 -2.64
N ALA A 24 27.09 23.76 -1.39
CA ALA A 24 25.97 22.87 -1.08
C ALA A 24 24.76 23.45 -1.82
N SER A 25 24.41 22.81 -2.93
CA SER A 25 23.19 23.05 -3.67
C SER A 25 22.05 22.69 -2.76
N ASN A 26 21.55 23.66 -1.99
CA ASN A 26 20.28 23.58 -1.29
C ASN A 26 19.16 23.71 -2.33
N ASP A 27 19.08 22.75 -3.25
CA ASP A 27 17.87 22.50 -4.02
C ASP A 27 16.95 21.65 -3.13
N PRO A 28 15.89 22.20 -2.52
CA PRO A 28 14.92 21.42 -1.76
C PRO A 28 14.14 20.43 -2.64
N GLU A 29 14.34 20.46 -3.96
CA GLU A 29 13.72 19.52 -4.90
C GLU A 29 14.57 18.27 -5.18
N SER A 30 15.83 18.23 -4.75
CA SER A 30 16.72 17.09 -5.04
C SER A 30 16.68 15.98 -3.97
N GLU A 31 15.95 16.18 -2.87
CA GLU A 31 15.60 15.11 -1.89
C GLU A 31 14.39 14.25 -2.33
N LEU A 32 13.80 14.53 -3.49
CA LEU A 32 12.70 13.71 -4.02
C LEU A 32 13.17 12.43 -4.72
N CYS A 33 14.47 12.12 -4.70
CA CYS A 33 15.04 10.96 -5.39
C CYS A 33 15.23 9.71 -4.48
N GLY A 34 14.44 9.57 -3.42
CA GLY A 34 14.49 8.42 -2.51
C GLY A 34 13.16 7.96 -1.92
N VAL A 35 12.01 8.48 -2.37
CA VAL A 35 10.69 8.03 -1.90
C VAL A 35 10.26 6.79 -2.70
N GLU A 36 11.03 5.70 -2.61
CA GLU A 36 10.58 4.40 -3.12
C GLU A 36 9.43 3.86 -2.25
N SER A 37 8.23 4.41 -2.46
CA SER A 37 6.93 4.00 -1.91
C SER A 37 7.01 3.52 -0.45
N PHE A 38 7.01 4.48 0.48
CA PHE A 38 7.07 4.19 1.92
C PHE A 38 6.01 3.18 2.36
N PHE A 39 4.83 3.17 1.73
CA PHE A 39 3.78 2.19 1.93
C PHE A 39 3.71 1.23 0.73
N LYS A 40 4.05 -0.04 0.92
CA LYS A 40 3.99 -1.09 -0.12
C LYS A 40 3.13 -2.26 0.36
N ILE A 41 2.24 -2.73 -0.48
CA ILE A 41 1.42 -3.94 -0.25
C ILE A 41 1.52 -4.81 -1.51
N HIS A 42 1.93 -6.06 -1.32
CA HIS A 42 2.10 -7.05 -2.39
C HIS A 42 1.20 -8.26 -2.15
N ILE A 43 0.51 -8.70 -3.20
CA ILE A 43 -0.22 -9.97 -3.19
C ILE A 43 0.80 -11.10 -3.44
N LEU A 44 1.04 -11.93 -2.44
CA LEU A 44 1.88 -13.13 -2.57
C LEU A 44 1.12 -14.32 -3.12
N ARG A 45 -0.19 -14.42 -2.81
CA ARG A 45 -1.05 -15.53 -3.22
C ARG A 45 -2.48 -15.05 -3.37
N LYS A 46 -3.20 -15.63 -4.34
CA LYS A 46 -4.64 -15.53 -4.50
C LYS A 46 -5.23 -16.93 -4.66
N ASN A 47 -6.25 -17.24 -3.88
CA ASN A 47 -6.98 -18.50 -3.92
C ASN A 47 -8.48 -18.22 -4.09
N ASP A 48 -9.10 -18.85 -5.08
CA ASP A 48 -10.54 -18.72 -5.32
C ASP A 48 -11.24 -20.03 -4.94
N LYS A 49 -12.24 -19.96 -4.06
CA LYS A 49 -13.07 -21.10 -3.68
C LYS A 49 -14.53 -20.79 -4.00
N SER A 50 -15.14 -21.59 -4.88
CA SER A 50 -16.58 -21.48 -5.18
C SER A 50 -17.34 -22.62 -4.52
N SER A 51 -18.32 -22.30 -3.68
CA SER A 51 -19.32 -23.27 -3.21
C SER A 51 -20.64 -22.95 -3.88
N ALA A 52 -21.02 -23.75 -4.88
CA ALA A 52 -22.32 -23.62 -5.53
C ALA A 52 -23.38 -24.35 -4.69
N ASP A 53 -23.91 -23.69 -3.65
CA ASP A 53 -25.14 -24.17 -3.03
C ASP A 53 -26.32 -23.51 -3.75
N LYS A 54 -27.04 -24.28 -4.56
CA LYS A 54 -28.08 -23.80 -5.48
C LYS A 54 -29.39 -23.41 -4.80
N SER A 55 -29.46 -23.47 -3.48
CA SER A 55 -30.74 -23.39 -2.79
C SER A 55 -31.25 -21.97 -2.58
N ASN A 56 -30.40 -20.92 -2.51
CA ASN A 56 -30.85 -19.54 -2.23
C ASN A 56 -29.94 -18.40 -2.79
N GLY A 57 -29.01 -18.70 -3.70
CA GLY A 57 -28.09 -17.72 -4.28
C GLY A 57 -26.70 -18.30 -4.52
N GLN A 58 -25.76 -17.47 -4.96
CA GLN A 58 -24.39 -17.89 -5.23
C GLN A 58 -23.45 -17.33 -4.17
N MET A 59 -22.62 -18.20 -3.59
CA MET A 59 -21.55 -17.81 -2.68
C MET A 59 -20.19 -18.13 -3.28
N LYS A 60 -19.28 -17.16 -3.25
CA LYS A 60 -17.90 -17.30 -3.71
C LYS A 60 -16.98 -16.71 -2.67
N SER A 61 -15.90 -17.39 -2.32
CA SER A 61 -14.86 -16.82 -1.48
C SER A 61 -13.55 -16.65 -2.23
N MET A 62 -12.83 -15.58 -1.90
CA MET A 62 -11.49 -15.29 -2.39
C MET A 62 -10.58 -15.01 -1.22
N GLU A 63 -9.41 -15.61 -1.21
CA GLU A 63 -8.41 -15.48 -0.16
C GLU A 63 -7.11 -14.94 -0.76
N PHE A 64 -6.55 -13.90 -0.13
CA PHE A 64 -5.34 -13.22 -0.54
C PHE A 64 -4.31 -13.30 0.58
N LEU A 65 -3.11 -13.78 0.29
CA LEU A 65 -1.96 -13.58 1.18
C LEU A 65 -1.25 -12.30 0.77
N LEU A 66 -1.20 -11.33 1.68
CA LEU A 66 -0.56 -10.04 1.49
C LEU A 66 0.76 -9.98 2.27
N GLN A 67 1.75 -9.32 1.69
CA GLN A 67 2.96 -8.88 2.38
C GLN A 67 3.06 -7.36 2.29
N MET A 68 3.35 -6.73 3.43
CA MET A 68 3.27 -5.28 3.58
C MET A 68 4.59 -4.72 4.11
N SER A 69 4.89 -3.46 3.82
CA SER A 69 5.99 -2.73 4.47
C SER A 69 5.67 -2.48 5.95
N ARG A 70 6.70 -2.43 6.81
CA ARG A 70 6.55 -2.13 8.25
C ARG A 70 5.78 -0.83 8.53
N SER A 71 5.98 0.17 7.70
CA SER A 71 5.25 1.45 7.78
C SER A 71 3.72 1.31 7.76
N ILE A 72 3.18 0.29 7.08
CA ILE A 72 1.74 0.01 7.04
C ILE A 72 1.21 -0.34 8.43
N ILE A 73 1.98 -1.08 9.22
CA ILE A 73 1.55 -1.57 10.54
C ILE A 73 1.95 -0.64 11.68
N LEU A 74 3.02 0.13 11.52
CA LEU A 74 3.60 0.96 12.59
C LEU A 74 3.04 2.38 12.66
N THR A 75 2.23 2.81 11.68
CA THR A 75 1.78 4.20 11.58
C THR A 75 0.29 4.29 11.28
N GLU A 76 -0.38 5.30 11.83
CA GLU A 76 -1.80 5.57 11.54
C GLU A 76 -2.06 5.83 10.04
N PRO A 77 -1.23 6.62 9.32
CA PRO A 77 -1.37 6.75 7.87
C PRO A 77 -1.22 5.40 7.14
N GLY A 78 -0.31 4.55 7.59
CA GLY A 78 -0.12 3.20 7.05
C GLY A 78 -1.36 2.32 7.20
N ALA A 79 -2.01 2.38 8.37
CA ALA A 79 -3.24 1.66 8.63
C ALA A 79 -4.38 2.12 7.70
N ASN A 80 -4.47 3.43 7.44
CA ASN A 80 -5.45 3.97 6.48
C ASN A 80 -5.18 3.47 5.06
N VAL A 81 -3.92 3.50 4.60
CA VAL A 81 -3.53 2.96 3.28
C VAL A 81 -3.89 1.49 3.16
N PHE A 82 -3.67 0.70 4.21
CA PHE A 82 -4.09 -0.70 4.23
C PHE A 82 -5.59 -0.85 4.09
N CYS A 83 -6.39 -0.10 4.86
CA CYS A 83 -7.84 -0.18 4.79
C CYS A 83 -8.38 0.19 3.40
N ASP A 84 -7.87 1.27 2.81
CA ASP A 84 -8.22 1.70 1.45
C ASP A 84 -7.85 0.63 0.42
N TYR A 85 -6.68 0.01 0.58
CA TYR A 85 -6.24 -1.09 -0.27
C TYR A 85 -7.17 -2.31 -0.17
N ILE A 86 -7.61 -2.70 1.03
CA ILE A 86 -8.55 -3.81 1.21
C ILE A 86 -9.88 -3.52 0.51
N VAL A 87 -10.43 -2.31 0.64
CA VAL A 87 -11.67 -1.92 -0.05
C VAL A 87 -11.50 -1.96 -1.56
N ALA A 88 -10.40 -1.43 -2.08
CA ALA A 88 -10.10 -1.47 -3.51
C ALA A 88 -9.91 -2.90 -4.02
N LEU A 89 -9.20 -3.74 -3.26
CA LEU A 89 -8.98 -5.15 -3.59
C LEU A 89 -10.30 -5.92 -3.63
N MET A 90 -11.15 -5.72 -2.63
CA MET A 90 -12.48 -6.31 -2.57
C MET A 90 -13.35 -5.91 -3.78
N LYS A 91 -13.47 -4.59 -4.06
CA LYS A 91 -14.31 -4.10 -5.17
C LYS A 91 -13.81 -4.58 -6.52
N SER A 92 -12.50 -4.56 -6.75
CA SER A 92 -11.88 -5.01 -8.01
C SER A 92 -12.02 -6.52 -8.25
N HIS A 93 -12.30 -7.30 -7.20
CA HIS A 93 -12.41 -8.74 -7.26
C HIS A 93 -13.84 -9.26 -7.01
N ASN A 94 -14.85 -8.39 -7.09
CA ASN A 94 -16.25 -8.82 -7.00
C ASN A 94 -16.60 -9.80 -8.14
N PRO A 95 -16.87 -11.08 -7.85
CA PRO A 95 -17.10 -12.09 -8.89
C PRO A 95 -18.51 -12.05 -9.50
N PHE A 96 -19.39 -11.19 -8.98
CA PHE A 96 -20.77 -11.04 -9.47
C PHE A 96 -20.99 -9.73 -10.21
N THR A 97 -20.09 -8.75 -10.07
CA THR A 97 -20.18 -7.41 -10.71
C THR A 97 -21.49 -6.66 -10.39
N LYS A 98 -22.23 -7.06 -9.34
CA LYS A 98 -23.47 -6.43 -8.89
C LYS A 98 -23.24 -5.58 -7.64
N LYS A 99 -23.90 -4.42 -7.56
CA LYS A 99 -23.81 -3.50 -6.41
C LYS A 99 -24.49 -4.06 -5.16
N GLU A 100 -25.54 -4.87 -5.34
CA GLU A 100 -26.23 -5.53 -4.22
C GLU A 100 -25.45 -6.71 -3.64
N THR A 101 -24.28 -7.05 -4.19
CA THR A 101 -23.45 -8.15 -3.68
C THR A 101 -23.15 -7.90 -2.21
N ILE A 102 -23.59 -8.82 -1.35
CA ILE A 102 -23.26 -8.80 0.06
C ILE A 102 -21.86 -9.37 0.23
N VAL A 103 -21.02 -8.69 1.00
CA VAL A 103 -19.66 -9.13 1.28
C VAL A 103 -19.40 -9.18 2.77
N SER A 104 -18.67 -10.21 3.18
CA SER A 104 -18.01 -10.29 4.47
C SER A 104 -16.51 -10.40 4.25
N ILE A 105 -15.73 -9.76 5.12
CA ILE A 105 -14.29 -9.65 5.04
C ILE A 105 -13.74 -10.22 6.32
N SER A 106 -12.84 -11.18 6.19
CA SER A 106 -12.00 -11.64 7.26
C SER A 106 -10.57 -11.26 6.95
N ILE A 107 -9.85 -10.74 7.93
CA ILE A 107 -8.40 -10.56 7.84
C ILE A 107 -7.80 -11.48 8.92
N GLU A 108 -6.60 -12.00 8.74
CA GLU A 108 -5.85 -12.77 9.75
C GLU A 108 -4.39 -12.33 9.72
N GLY A 109 -3.77 -12.16 10.90
CA GLY A 109 -2.41 -11.64 11.03
C GLY A 109 -1.49 -12.59 11.80
N GLY A 110 -0.38 -12.99 11.18
CA GLY A 110 0.63 -13.85 11.81
C GLY A 110 0.18 -15.29 12.08
N ASP A 111 0.78 -15.92 13.09
CA ASP A 111 0.58 -17.33 13.45
C ASP A 111 -0.61 -17.54 14.42
N ASN A 112 -1.26 -16.46 14.87
CA ASN A 112 -2.40 -16.53 15.77
C ASN A 112 -3.72 -16.53 14.99
N SER A 113 -4.52 -17.59 15.18
CA SER A 113 -5.77 -17.90 14.49
C SER A 113 -6.97 -17.01 14.89
N GLY A 114 -6.75 -15.73 15.18
CA GLY A 114 -7.85 -14.80 15.45
C GLY A 114 -8.32 -14.12 14.17
N TYR A 115 -9.60 -14.33 13.84
CA TYR A 115 -10.26 -13.72 12.69
C TYR A 115 -10.60 -12.24 12.96
N PHE A 116 -10.06 -11.32 12.15
CA PHE A 116 -10.55 -9.95 12.05
C PHE A 116 -11.84 -9.97 11.21
N GLY A 117 -13.04 -10.03 11.80
CA GLY A 117 -14.30 -10.17 11.04
C GLY A 117 -15.03 -8.85 10.80
N THR A 118 -15.40 -8.53 9.56
CA THR A 118 -16.42 -7.52 9.25
C THR A 118 -17.83 -8.11 9.27
N LYS A 119 -18.83 -7.24 9.37
CA LYS A 119 -20.25 -7.60 9.16
C LYS A 119 -20.52 -7.86 7.68
N PHE A 120 -21.56 -8.67 7.41
CA PHE A 120 -22.12 -8.81 6.07
C PHE A 120 -22.87 -7.53 5.70
N GLN A 121 -22.45 -6.87 4.62
CA GLN A 121 -23.13 -5.67 4.11
C GLN A 121 -22.95 -5.54 2.57
N PRO A 122 -23.76 -4.72 1.89
CA PRO A 122 -23.57 -4.46 0.46
C PRO A 122 -22.17 -3.94 0.15
N ILE A 123 -21.56 -4.43 -0.93
CA ILE A 123 -20.17 -4.12 -1.31
C ILE A 123 -19.93 -2.61 -1.49
N GLU A 124 -20.94 -1.86 -1.91
CA GLU A 124 -20.85 -0.41 -2.07
C GLU A 124 -20.86 0.36 -0.74
N GLU A 125 -21.42 -0.24 0.32
CA GLU A 125 -21.51 0.36 1.64
C GLU A 125 -20.26 0.10 2.50
N VAL A 126 -19.38 -0.81 2.06
CA VAL A 126 -18.10 -1.07 2.75
C VAL A 126 -17.17 0.13 2.60
N SER A 127 -16.77 0.67 3.75
CA SER A 127 -15.82 1.76 3.87
C SER A 127 -14.53 1.31 4.58
N SER A 128 -13.46 2.08 4.40
CA SER A 128 -12.19 1.88 5.11
C SER A 128 -12.37 1.95 6.64
N ARG A 129 -13.39 2.69 7.12
CA ARG A 129 -13.75 2.75 8.55
C ARG A 129 -14.33 1.44 9.08
N ASP A 130 -14.93 0.63 8.22
CA ASP A 130 -15.41 -0.69 8.62
C ASP A 130 -14.22 -1.65 8.78
N ILE A 131 -13.22 -1.53 7.88
CA ILE A 131 -11.97 -2.31 7.94
C ILE A 131 -11.14 -1.93 9.17
N ILE A 132 -10.94 -0.63 9.44
CA ILE A 132 -10.10 -0.18 10.56
C ILE A 132 -10.66 -0.65 11.91
N ARG A 133 -11.98 -0.74 12.06
CA ARG A 133 -12.60 -1.30 13.27
C ARG A 133 -12.24 -2.77 13.45
N CYS A 134 -12.19 -3.56 12.38
CA CYS A 134 -11.82 -4.96 12.45
C CYS A 134 -10.36 -5.17 12.84
N VAL A 135 -9.47 -4.25 12.43
CA VAL A 135 -8.03 -4.31 12.72
C VAL A 135 -7.70 -3.73 14.12
N LEU A 136 -8.42 -2.72 14.60
CA LEU A 136 -8.12 -2.07 15.89
C LEU A 136 -8.68 -2.82 17.11
N HIS A 137 -9.74 -3.62 16.95
CA HIS A 137 -10.41 -4.31 18.09
C HIS A 137 -9.81 -5.67 18.43
N SER A 138 -8.65 -6.00 17.86
CA SER A 138 -8.06 -7.33 17.92
C SER A 138 -6.72 -7.32 18.63
N ASN A 139 -6.53 -8.23 19.59
CA ASN A 139 -5.26 -8.43 20.31
C ASN A 139 -4.18 -9.14 19.46
N ASN A 140 -4.37 -9.26 18.14
CA ASN A 140 -3.43 -9.92 17.23
C ASN A 140 -2.47 -8.90 16.62
N ILE A 141 -1.19 -9.07 16.93
CA ILE A 141 -0.10 -8.23 16.46
C ILE A 141 0.43 -8.85 15.16
N LEU A 142 0.37 -8.12 14.05
CA LEU A 142 1.04 -8.51 12.81
C LEU A 142 2.54 -8.65 13.08
N ASN A 143 3.16 -9.73 12.60
CA ASN A 143 4.61 -9.92 12.77
C ASN A 143 5.37 -8.73 12.17
N GLU A 144 6.12 -8.01 12.99
CA GLU A 144 6.83 -6.81 12.56
C GLU A 144 8.00 -7.11 11.62
N GLU A 145 8.65 -8.27 11.70
CA GLU A 145 9.77 -8.63 10.82
C GLU A 145 9.33 -8.83 9.38
N ILE A 146 8.22 -9.54 9.19
CA ILE A 146 7.62 -9.76 7.86
C ILE A 146 6.11 -9.56 7.99
N PRO A 147 5.62 -8.32 7.86
CA PRO A 147 4.20 -8.02 8.00
C PRO A 147 3.39 -8.74 6.92
N ARG A 148 2.64 -9.75 7.35
CA ARG A 148 1.78 -10.56 6.48
C ARG A 148 0.38 -10.66 7.05
N ALA A 149 -0.58 -10.57 6.15
CA ALA A 149 -1.98 -10.78 6.46
C ALA A 149 -2.63 -11.66 5.41
N THR A 150 -3.47 -12.59 5.85
CA THR A 150 -4.40 -13.29 4.96
C THR A 150 -5.71 -12.51 4.96
N VAL A 151 -6.26 -12.21 3.80
CA VAL A 151 -7.54 -11.50 3.64
C VAL A 151 -8.49 -12.40 2.88
N THR A 152 -9.62 -12.74 3.48
CA THR A 152 -10.68 -13.54 2.88
C THR A 152 -11.90 -12.68 2.64
N PHE A 153 -12.35 -12.58 1.39
CA PHE A 153 -13.63 -12.02 1.01
C PHE A 153 -14.62 -13.14 0.75
N MET A 154 -15.78 -13.08 1.40
CA MET A 154 -16.92 -13.93 1.10
C MET A 154 -18.00 -13.09 0.42
N TYR A 155 -18.23 -13.35 -0.86
CA TYR A 155 -19.26 -12.71 -1.66
C TYR A 155 -20.51 -13.58 -1.69
N PHE A 156 -21.65 -12.96 -1.45
CA PHE A 156 -22.96 -13.54 -1.60
C PHE A 156 -23.80 -12.68 -2.53
N ASN A 157 -24.36 -13.31 -3.55
CA ASN A 157 -25.35 -12.69 -4.41
C ASN A 157 -26.59 -13.57 -4.38
N SER A 158 -27.71 -13.05 -3.85
CA SER A 158 -28.99 -13.71 -3.99
C SER A 158 -29.35 -13.68 -5.47
N ASP A 159 -29.55 -14.85 -6.08
CA ASP A 159 -30.18 -14.94 -7.39
C ASP A 159 -31.68 -14.65 -7.21
N SER A 160 -32.03 -13.42 -6.84
CA SER A 160 -33.38 -12.92 -6.97
C SER A 160 -33.56 -12.57 -8.44
N THR A 161 -33.87 -13.57 -9.26
CA THR A 161 -34.73 -13.36 -10.41
C THR A 161 -35.99 -12.67 -9.90
N GLN A 162 -36.09 -11.35 -10.09
CA GLN A 162 -37.39 -10.69 -10.17
C GLN A 162 -37.94 -10.89 -11.58
#